data_AF-A0A2R6DQ78-F1
#
_entry.id   AF-A0A2R6DQ78-F1
#
_cell.length_a   1.000
_cell.length_b   1.000
_cell.length_c   1.000
_cell.angle_alpha   90.00
_cell.angle_beta   90.00
_cell.angle_gamma   90.00
#
_symmetry.space_group_name_H-M   'P 1'
#
loop_
_entity.id
_entity.type
_entity.pdbx_description
1 polymer ?
#
loop_
_entity_poly.entity_id
_entity_poly.type
_entity_poly.pdbx_seq_one_letter_code
_entity_poly.pdbx_strand_id
1 'polypeptide(L)'
;MIAEADGGRSTEPTDEEAAETAAEAAEGFVLSQYKQSRIIDMDVTVRFTDGTLDVDVYLNAPSEPDDPNPEEVAEGAVRVATEAVDELFAANEPKSGN
;
A
#
# COMPACT_ATOMS: atom_id res chain seq x y z
N MET A 1 24.11 -26.83 16.93
CA MET A 1 22.90 -26.24 16.33
C MET A 1 22.05 -25.72 17.47
N ILE A 2 22.23 -24.44 17.80
CA ILE A 2 21.35 -23.71 18.71
C ILE A 2 20.22 -23.14 17.86
N ALA A 3 19.00 -23.28 18.36
CA ALA A 3 17.75 -22.99 17.68
C ALA A 3 17.67 -21.51 17.27
N GLU A 4 17.30 -21.27 16.02
CA GLU A 4 16.86 -19.97 15.52
C GLU A 4 15.49 -19.67 16.12
N ALA A 5 15.52 -18.98 17.26
CA ALA A 5 14.35 -18.42 17.89
C ALA A 5 14.54 -16.91 17.95
N ASP A 6 14.41 -16.25 16.81
CA ASP A 6 14.17 -14.81 16.74
C ASP A 6 12.80 -14.56 16.07
N GLY A 7 11.78 -15.26 16.57
CA GLY A 7 10.38 -14.84 16.41
C GLY A 7 10.04 -13.82 17.49
N GLY A 8 10.83 -12.74 17.54
CA GLY A 8 10.66 -11.66 18.50
C GLY A 8 9.23 -11.12 18.43
N ARG A 9 8.68 -10.76 19.58
CA ARG A 9 7.49 -9.90 19.65
C ARG A 9 7.92 -8.48 19.25
N SER A 10 8.36 -8.31 18.01
CA SER A 10 8.79 -7.03 17.48
C SER A 10 7.58 -6.12 17.48
N THR A 11 7.71 -4.93 18.06
CA THR A 11 6.66 -3.91 17.98
C THR A 11 6.56 -3.36 16.55
N GLU A 12 7.50 -3.75 15.70
CA GLU A 12 7.64 -3.33 14.32
C GLU A 12 6.69 -4.14 13.43
N PRO A 13 6.04 -3.48 12.45
CA PRO A 13 5.15 -4.15 11.50
C PRO A 13 5.89 -5.24 10.73
N THR A 14 5.18 -6.33 10.47
CA THR A 14 5.69 -7.41 9.61
C THR A 14 5.57 -7.05 8.12
N ASP A 15 6.33 -7.75 7.28
CA ASP A 15 6.26 -7.60 5.82
C ASP A 15 4.84 -7.83 5.27
N GLU A 16 4.10 -8.79 5.84
CA GLU A 16 2.71 -9.09 5.47
C GLU A 16 1.78 -7.93 5.84
N GLU A 17 1.90 -7.39 7.06
CA GLU A 17 1.10 -6.24 7.50
C GLU A 17 1.40 -4.98 6.67
N ALA A 18 2.67 -4.76 6.30
CA ALA A 18 3.07 -3.67 5.41
C ALA A 18 2.45 -3.84 4.02
N ALA A 19 2.51 -5.04 3.45
CA ALA A 19 1.93 -5.32 2.14
C ALA A 19 0.40 -5.16 2.12
N GLU A 20 -0.28 -5.65 3.15
CA GLU A 20 -1.73 -5.50 3.32
C GLU A 20 -2.13 -4.02 3.44
N THR A 21 -1.43 -3.26 4.29
CA THR A 21 -1.68 -1.83 4.51
C THR A 21 -1.52 -1.02 3.21
N ALA A 22 -0.46 -1.29 2.45
CA ALA A 22 -0.24 -0.65 1.15
C ALA A 22 -1.37 -0.98 0.17
N ALA A 23 -1.77 -2.25 0.08
CA ALA A 23 -2.82 -2.69 -0.83
C ALA A 23 -4.18 -2.05 -0.50
N GLU A 24 -4.56 -2.02 0.78
CA GLU A 24 -5.80 -1.39 1.23
C GLU A 24 -5.81 0.12 0.96
N ALA A 25 -4.68 0.79 1.20
CA ALA A 25 -4.56 2.22 0.96
C ALA A 25 -4.61 2.57 -0.54
N ALA A 26 -3.94 1.80 -1.39
CA ALA A 26 -3.99 1.95 -2.84
C ALA A 26 -5.41 1.76 -3.37
N GLU A 27 -6.06 0.64 -3.02
CA GLU A 27 -7.42 0.33 -3.45
C GLU A 27 -8.40 1.40 -2.97
N GLY A 28 -8.32 1.77 -1.68
CA GLY A 28 -9.15 2.81 -1.10
C GLY A 28 -9.01 4.15 -1.83
N PHE A 29 -7.79 4.52 -2.23
CA PHE A 29 -7.56 5.71 -3.03
C PHE A 29 -8.23 5.61 -4.41
N VAL A 30 -8.04 4.51 -5.16
CA VAL A 30 -8.66 4.35 -6.48
C VAL A 30 -10.18 4.42 -6.38
N LEU A 31 -10.77 3.76 -5.39
CA LEU A 31 -12.21 3.76 -5.14
C LEU A 31 -12.75 5.11 -4.66
N SER A 32 -11.89 6.00 -4.16
CA SER A 32 -12.25 7.39 -3.84
C SER A 32 -12.35 8.27 -5.11
N GLN A 33 -11.59 7.93 -6.14
CA GLN A 33 -11.55 8.67 -7.41
C GLN A 33 -12.57 8.13 -8.42
N TYR A 34 -12.77 6.81 -8.44
CA TYR A 34 -13.71 6.14 -9.34
C TYR A 34 -14.78 5.38 -8.58
N LYS A 35 -16.01 5.42 -9.12
CA LYS A 35 -17.04 4.47 -8.72
C LYS A 35 -16.62 3.08 -9.17
N GLN A 36 -16.76 2.08 -8.30
CA GLN A 36 -16.51 0.66 -8.64
C GLN A 36 -17.15 0.23 -9.96
N SER A 37 -18.38 0.69 -10.25
CA SER A 37 -19.09 0.35 -11.49
C SER A 37 -18.48 0.94 -12.77
N ARG A 38 -17.59 1.93 -12.65
CA ARG A 38 -16.85 2.53 -13.76
C ARG A 38 -15.51 1.84 -14.00
N ILE A 39 -14.98 1.11 -13.02
CA ILE A 39 -13.72 0.37 -13.15
C ILE A 39 -13.98 -0.86 -14.01
N ILE A 40 -13.26 -0.97 -15.12
CA ILE A 40 -13.32 -2.13 -16.01
C ILE A 40 -12.44 -3.24 -15.44
N ASP A 41 -11.26 -2.86 -14.97
CA ASP A 41 -10.25 -3.76 -14.39
C ASP A 41 -9.35 -2.95 -13.45
N MET A 42 -8.94 -3.55 -12.35
CA MET A 42 -8.00 -2.96 -11.41
C MET A 42 -7.20 -4.08 -10.75
N ASP A 43 -5.89 -3.97 -10.82
CA ASP A 43 -4.97 -4.88 -10.16
C ASP A 43 -3.97 -4.07 -9.34
N VAL A 44 -3.81 -4.46 -8.08
CA VAL A 44 -2.82 -3.90 -7.17
C VAL A 44 -1.86 -5.02 -6.79
N THR A 45 -0.60 -4.89 -7.18
CA THR A 45 0.47 -5.82 -6.81
C THR A 45 1.38 -5.14 -5.82
N VAL A 46 1.48 -5.70 -4.62
CA VAL A 46 2.37 -5.20 -3.56
C VAL A 46 3.37 -6.28 -3.20
N ARG A 47 4.63 -5.87 -3.09
CA ARG A 47 5.74 -6.69 -2.63
C ARG A 47 6.55 -5.90 -1.62
N PHE A 48 6.67 -6.42 -0.42
CA PHE A 48 7.60 -5.90 0.57
C PHE A 48 8.72 -6.91 0.75
N THR A 49 9.96 -6.51 0.56
CA THR A 49 11.12 -7.40 0.69
C THR A 49 12.33 -6.61 1.14
N ASP A 50 12.98 -7.07 2.20
CA ASP A 50 14.22 -6.49 2.73
C ASP A 50 14.08 -4.97 3.00
N GLY A 51 12.95 -4.57 3.59
CA GLY A 51 12.65 -3.17 3.90
C GLY A 51 12.33 -2.29 2.69
N THR A 52 12.21 -2.86 1.49
CA THR A 52 11.82 -2.13 0.27
C THR A 52 10.39 -2.49 -0.11
N LEU A 53 9.54 -1.47 -0.26
CA LEU A 53 8.19 -1.60 -0.79
C LEU A 53 8.20 -1.39 -2.31
N ASP A 54 7.62 -2.33 -3.03
CA ASP A 54 7.40 -2.31 -4.47
C ASP A 54 5.89 -2.41 -4.72
N VAL A 55 5.33 -1.39 -5.36
CA VAL A 55 3.89 -1.26 -5.60
C VAL A 55 3.66 -0.96 -7.07
N ASP A 56 2.93 -1.85 -7.73
CA ASP A 56 2.44 -1.67 -9.10
C ASP A 56 0.91 -1.63 -9.08
N VAL A 57 0.36 -0.57 -9.67
CA VAL A 57 -1.08 -0.39 -9.81
C VAL A 57 -1.45 -0.32 -11.28
N TYR A 58 -2.29 -1.24 -11.72
CA TYR A 58 -2.92 -1.20 -13.03
C TYR A 58 -4.38 -0.80 -12.88
N LEU A 59 -4.80 0.22 -13.63
CA LEU A 59 -6.18 0.69 -13.64
C LEU A 59 -6.67 0.86 -15.07
N ASN A 60 -7.71 0.10 -15.41
CA ASN A 60 -8.48 0.27 -16.64
C ASN A 60 -9.85 0.85 -16.30
N ALA A 61 -10.05 2.12 -16.64
CA ALA A 61 -11.31 2.82 -16.47
C ALA A 61 -11.55 3.77 -17.65
N PRO A 62 -12.82 4.13 -17.94
CA PRO A 62 -13.14 5.15 -18.92
C PRO A 62 -12.41 6.46 -18.60
N SER A 63 -11.71 7.02 -19.59
CA SER A 63 -11.13 8.37 -19.52
C SER A 63 -12.05 9.35 -20.25
N GLU A 64 -13.23 9.61 -19.66
CA GLU A 64 -14.11 10.66 -20.13
C GLU A 64 -13.58 12.05 -19.68
N PRO A 65 -13.95 13.15 -20.35
CA PRO A 65 -13.42 14.50 -20.02
C PRO A 65 -13.69 14.97 -18.59
N ASP A 66 -14.76 14.44 -17.97
CA ASP A 66 -15.19 14.77 -16.60
C ASP A 66 -14.69 13.75 -15.55
N ASP A 67 -14.12 12.62 -16.00
CA ASP A 67 -13.53 11.60 -15.14
C ASP A 67 -12.04 11.89 -14.93
N PRO A 68 -11.44 11.51 -13.78
CA PRO A 68 -10.00 11.60 -13.61
C PRO A 68 -9.27 10.74 -14.66
N ASN A 69 -7.98 10.99 -14.86
CA ASN A 69 -7.16 10.13 -15.72
C ASN A 69 -6.78 8.85 -14.95
N PRO A 70 -7.04 7.65 -15.48
CA PRO A 70 -6.73 6.40 -14.79
C PRO A 70 -5.23 6.25 -14.50
N GLU A 71 -4.35 6.76 -15.37
CA GLU A 71 -2.90 6.72 -15.16
C GLU A 71 -2.49 7.61 -13.98
N GLU A 72 -3.03 8.83 -13.89
CA GLU A 72 -2.78 9.73 -12.75
C GLU A 72 -3.33 9.16 -11.43
N VAL A 73 -4.46 8.46 -11.50
CA VAL A 73 -5.04 7.79 -10.31
C VAL A 73 -4.19 6.60 -9.88
N ALA A 74 -3.68 5.80 -10.82
CA ALA A 74 -2.77 4.70 -10.51
C ALA A 74 -1.47 5.21 -9.86
N GLU A 75 -0.85 6.25 -10.41
CA GLU A 75 0.32 6.91 -9.80
C GLU A 75 0.01 7.46 -8.40
N GLY A 76 -1.17 8.07 -8.24
CA GLY A 76 -1.65 8.55 -6.94
C GLY A 76 -1.82 7.42 -5.92
N ALA A 77 -2.33 6.27 -6.35
CA ALA A 77 -2.52 5.10 -5.51
C ALA A 77 -1.17 4.53 -5.01
N VAL A 78 -0.15 4.45 -5.88
CA VAL A 78 1.20 4.02 -5.49
C VAL A 78 1.78 4.93 -4.39
N ARG A 79 1.62 6.24 -4.53
CA ARG A 79 2.06 7.20 -3.52
C ARG A 79 1.33 6.99 -2.19
N VAL A 80 0.00 6.88 -2.21
CA VAL A 80 -0.81 6.70 -0.99
C VAL A 80 -0.49 5.37 -0.30
N ALA A 81 -0.24 4.31 -1.07
CA ALA A 81 0.21 3.02 -0.53
C ALA A 81 1.53 3.15 0.24
N THR A 82 2.48 3.86 -0.36
CA THR A 82 3.80 4.10 0.25
C THR A 82 3.67 4.93 1.53
N GLU A 83 2.89 6.01 1.48
CA GLU A 83 2.62 6.86 2.65
C GLU A 83 1.96 6.08 3.79
N ALA A 84 1.01 5.19 3.48
CA ALA A 84 0.35 4.37 4.49
C ALA A 84 1.30 3.38 5.17
N VAL A 85 2.25 2.81 4.43
CA VAL A 85 3.29 1.95 5.00
C VAL A 85 4.25 2.77 5.85
N ASP A 86 4.71 3.93 5.38
CA ASP A 86 5.56 4.82 6.16
C ASP A 86 4.89 5.22 7.48
N GLU A 87 3.59 5.53 7.46
CA GLU A 87 2.79 5.82 8.65
C GLU A 87 2.66 4.60 9.57
N LEU A 88 2.46 3.40 9.02
CA LEU A 88 2.40 2.15 9.79
C LEU A 88 3.70 1.94 10.57
N PHE A 89 4.85 2.11 9.93
CA PHE A 89 6.15 2.00 10.61
C PHE A 89 6.35 3.13 11.63
N ALA A 90 6.01 4.38 11.29
CA ALA A 90 6.15 5.51 12.21
C ALA A 90 5.25 5.42 13.46
N ALA A 91 4.08 4.80 13.35
CA ALA A 91 3.19 4.55 14.48
C ALA A 91 3.71 3.47 15.44
N ASN A 92 4.52 2.54 14.91
CA ASN A 92 5.03 1.36 15.58
C ASN A 92 6.51 1.49 16.00
N GLU A 93 7.20 2.55 15.58
CA GLU A 93 8.46 2.96 16.18
C GLU A 93 8.23 3.26 17.67
N PRO A 94 8.94 2.56 18.60
CA PRO A 94 8.83 2.88 20.01
C PRO A 94 9.32 4.31 20.20
N LYS A 95 8.40 5.21 20.58
CA LYS A 95 8.72 6.59 20.97
C LYS A 95 9.81 6.52 22.03
N SER A 96 11.06 6.74 21.63
CA SER A 96 12.21 6.72 22.54
C SER A 96 11.93 7.76 23.62
N GLY A 97 11.68 7.26 24.83
CA GLY A 97 11.03 8.00 25.90
C GLY A 97 11.81 9.25 26.30
N ASN A 98 11.05 10.30 26.64
CA ASN A 98 11.55 11.47 27.38
C ASN A 98 11.21 11.32 28.86
#